data_AF-A0A9Q9C2Q1-F1
#
_entry.id   AF-A0A9Q9C2Q1-F1
#
_cell.length_a   1.000
_cell.length_b   1.000
_cell.length_c   1.000
_cell.angle_alpha   90.00
_cell.angle_beta   90.00
_cell.angle_gamma   90.00
#
_symmetry.space_group_name_H-M   'P 1'
#
loop_
_entity.id
_entity.type
_entity.pdbx_description
1 polymer ?
#
loop_
_entity_poly.entity_id
_entity_poly.type
_entity_poly.pdbx_seq_one_letter_code
_entity_poly.pdbx_strand_id
1 'polypeptide(L)'
;MEAEDYDNNHQRGVHWGFTKILMVAVLYGLSLVCIILGLKPLFDMEFETKSFANLAFVAFHGFYMFSFMAVHKKSHFIFWSTSYLLLSGTSLLFYFYEDLFI
;
A
#
# COMPACT_ATOMS: atom_id res chain seq x y z
N MET A 1 -47.54 15.91 -27.40
CA MET A 1 -46.76 14.78 -27.96
C MET A 1 -45.64 15.45 -28.74
N GLU A 2 -44.41 15.51 -28.26
CA GLU A 2 -43.57 14.36 -27.87
C GLU A 2 -42.99 14.46 -26.46
N ALA A 3 -42.44 13.34 -26.01
CA ALA A 3 -42.38 12.86 -24.64
C ALA A 3 -41.30 13.49 -23.76
N GLU A 4 -41.63 13.52 -22.48
CA GLU A 4 -40.73 13.67 -21.35
C GLU A 4 -39.72 12.52 -21.27
N ASP A 5 -38.58 12.84 -20.65
CA ASP A 5 -37.80 11.99 -19.75
C ASP A 5 -36.79 10.98 -20.33
N TYR A 6 -35.74 10.78 -19.52
CA TYR A 6 -34.59 9.87 -19.62
C TYR A 6 -33.51 10.31 -20.63
N ASP A 7 -32.35 10.80 -20.21
CA ASP A 7 -31.45 10.05 -19.35
C ASP A 7 -30.51 11.01 -18.61
N ASN A 8 -30.83 11.24 -17.35
CA ASN A 8 -30.06 11.97 -16.36
C ASN A 8 -28.87 11.10 -15.92
N ASN A 9 -28.04 10.68 -16.86
CA ASN A 9 -26.86 9.85 -16.60
C ASN A 9 -25.67 10.73 -16.19
N HIS A 10 -25.90 11.58 -15.18
CA HIS A 10 -24.85 12.04 -14.28
C HIS A 10 -24.49 10.86 -13.37
N GLN A 11 -23.96 9.78 -13.98
CA GLN A 11 -23.14 8.85 -13.23
C GLN A 11 -22.05 9.69 -12.58
N ARG A 12 -22.17 9.90 -11.27
CA ARG A 12 -21.10 10.24 -10.34
C ARG A 12 -20.05 9.15 -10.43
N GLY A 13 -19.39 9.03 -11.59
CA GLY A 13 -18.24 8.20 -11.80
C GLY A 13 -17.17 8.78 -10.92
N VAL A 14 -16.86 8.08 -9.83
CA VAL A 14 -15.80 8.45 -8.92
C VAL A 14 -14.59 8.85 -9.75
N HIS A 15 -14.19 10.12 -9.64
CA HIS A 15 -13.18 10.69 -10.52
C HIS A 15 -11.89 9.90 -10.34
N TRP A 16 -11.51 9.12 -11.35
CA TRP A 16 -10.40 8.15 -11.28
C TRP A 16 -9.10 8.78 -10.75
N GLY A 17 -8.86 10.06 -11.04
CA GLY A 17 -7.74 10.81 -10.48
C GLY A 17 -7.78 10.96 -8.96
N PHE A 18 -8.94 11.29 -8.38
CA PHE A 18 -9.09 11.45 -6.93
C PHE A 18 -8.89 10.13 -6.18
N THR A 19 -9.51 9.04 -6.65
CA THR A 19 -9.31 7.70 -6.05
C THR A 19 -7.87 7.24 -6.18
N LYS A 20 -7.21 7.52 -7.31
CA LYS A 20 -5.80 7.20 -7.48
C LYS A 20 -4.94 7.89 -6.41
N ILE A 21 -5.13 9.19 -6.21
CA ILE A 21 -4.38 9.98 -5.22
C ILE A 21 -4.64 9.45 -3.80
N LEU A 22 -5.90 9.22 -3.44
CA LEU A 22 -6.26 8.70 -2.13
C LEU A 22 -5.63 7.32 -1.88
N MET A 23 -5.68 6.43 -2.87
CA MET A 23 -5.06 5.11 -2.77
C MET A 23 -3.54 5.19 -2.62
N VAL A 24 -2.86 6.05 -3.40
CA VAL A 24 -1.41 6.28 -3.27
C VAL A 24 -1.09 6.79 -1.87
N ALA A 25 -1.84 7.76 -1.36
CA ALA A 25 -1.62 8.34 -0.04
C ALA A 25 -1.74 7.29 1.08
N VAL A 26 -2.77 6.42 0.99
CA VAL A 26 -2.96 5.32 1.96
C VAL A 26 -1.81 4.31 1.86
N LEU A 27 -1.44 3.89 0.65
CA LEU A 27 -0.35 2.92 0.45
C LEU A 27 0.98 3.46 0.97
N TYR A 28 1.28 4.72 0.69
CA TYR A 28 2.51 5.37 1.16
C TYR A 28 2.52 5.55 2.67
N GLY A 29 1.40 5.99 3.25
CA GLY A 29 1.26 6.10 4.71
C GLY A 29 1.48 4.76 5.40
N LEU A 30 0.83 3.70 4.90
CA LEU A 30 0.99 2.34 5.43
C LEU A 30 2.43 1.83 5.27
N SER A 31 3.06 2.08 4.12
CA SER A 31 4.44 1.69 3.86
C SER A 31 5.43 2.41 4.77
N LEU A 32 5.23 3.71 5.04
CA LEU A 32 6.05 4.45 6.00
C LEU A 32 5.93 3.87 7.41
N VAL A 33 4.73 3.51 7.85
CA VAL A 33 4.52 2.83 9.13
C VAL A 33 5.29 1.50 9.18
N CYS A 34 5.20 0.68 8.12
CA CYS A 34 5.93 -0.58 8.03
C CYS A 34 7.46 -0.36 8.07
N ILE A 35 7.97 0.68 7.41
CA ILE A 35 9.39 1.03 7.44
C ILE A 35 9.84 1.40 8.86
N ILE A 36 9.08 2.25 9.55
CA ILE A 36 9.40 2.68 10.92
C ILE A 36 9.40 1.47 11.86
N LEU A 37 8.38 0.62 11.79
CA LEU A 37 8.30 -0.59 12.60
C LEU A 37 9.43 -1.58 12.31
N GLY A 38 9.80 -1.74 11.03
CA GLY A 38 10.90 -2.61 10.62
C GLY A 38 12.29 -2.09 11.05
N LEU A 39 12.45 -0.76 11.13
CA LEU A 39 13.70 -0.14 11.59
C LEU A 39 13.80 -0.05 13.11
N LYS A 40 12.68 0.00 13.85
CA LYS A 40 12.64 0.07 15.31
C LYS A 40 13.60 -0.90 16.03
N PRO A 41 13.61 -2.22 15.74
CA PRO A 41 14.49 -3.15 16.45
C PRO A 41 15.99 -2.90 16.21
N LEU A 42 16.38 -2.25 15.10
CA LEU A 42 17.77 -1.84 14.87
C LEU A 42 18.20 -0.71 15.80
N PHE A 43 17.29 0.22 16.09
CA PHE A 43 17.54 1.31 17.03
C PHE A 43 17.60 0.82 18.48
N ASP A 44 16.81 -0.20 18.80
CA ASP A 44 16.77 -0.84 20.12
C ASP A 44 17.96 -1.82 20.34
N MET A 45 18.86 -1.95 19.36
CA MET A 45 20.03 -2.86 19.37
C MET A 45 19.69 -4.35 19.52
N GLU A 46 18.48 -4.74 19.11
CA GLU A 46 18.01 -6.13 19.09
C GLU A 46 18.40 -6.79 17.77
N PHE A 47 19.59 -7.39 17.71
CA PHE A 47 20.16 -8.01 16.50
C PHE A 47 19.77 -9.48 16.33
N GLU A 48 18.48 -9.78 16.43
CA GLU A 48 17.96 -11.11 16.14
C GLU A 48 17.76 -11.32 14.64
N THR A 49 17.66 -12.59 14.21
CA THR A 49 17.38 -12.97 12.81
C THR A 49 16.10 -12.33 12.28
N LYS A 50 15.11 -12.08 13.16
CA LYS A 50 13.87 -11.35 12.85
C LYS A 50 14.14 -9.91 12.40
N SER A 51 15.10 -9.23 13.03
CA SER A 51 15.50 -7.86 12.69
C SER A 51 16.15 -7.78 11.31
N PHE A 52 16.92 -8.80 10.91
CA PHE A 52 17.48 -8.88 9.56
C PHE A 52 16.39 -9.06 8.50
N ALA A 53 15.39 -9.90 8.77
CA ALA A 53 14.23 -10.07 7.87
C ALA A 53 13.40 -8.77 7.75
N ASN A 54 13.22 -8.03 8.83
CA ASN A 54 12.57 -6.71 8.81
C ASN A 54 13.30 -5.71 7.90
N LEU A 55 14.63 -5.78 7.85
CA LEU A 55 15.45 -4.94 6.97
C LEU A 55 15.19 -5.22 5.48
N ALA A 56 14.96 -6.47 5.12
CA ALA A 56 14.54 -6.85 3.77
C ALA A 56 13.17 -6.26 3.42
N PHE A 57 12.20 -6.31 4.36
CA PHE A 57 10.90 -5.67 4.16
C PHE A 57 11.03 -4.15 3.97
N VAL A 58 11.86 -3.47 4.78
CA VAL A 58 12.15 -2.03 4.63
C VAL A 58 12.69 -1.74 3.22
N ALA A 59 13.64 -2.54 2.72
CA ALA A 59 14.19 -2.38 1.39
C ALA A 59 13.12 -2.59 0.30
N PHE A 60 12.26 -3.60 0.43
CA PHE A 60 11.14 -3.82 -0.49
C PHE A 60 10.13 -2.69 -0.48
N HIS A 61 9.81 -2.12 0.69
CA HIS A 61 8.93 -0.95 0.80
C HIS A 61 9.53 0.26 0.08
N GLY A 62 10.81 0.54 0.28
CA GLY A 62 11.53 1.58 -0.47
C GLY A 62 11.47 1.35 -1.97
N PHE A 63 11.79 0.14 -2.43
CA PHE A 63 11.73 -0.23 -3.86
C PHE A 63 10.32 -0.05 -4.44
N TYR A 64 9.27 -0.45 -3.72
CA TYR A 64 7.89 -0.27 -4.13
C TYR A 64 7.50 1.20 -4.18
N MET A 65 7.88 2.03 -3.20
CA MET A 65 7.63 3.47 -3.22
C MET A 65 8.15 4.10 -4.51
N PHE A 66 9.42 3.86 -4.85
CA PHE A 66 10.04 4.41 -6.06
C PHE A 66 9.40 3.86 -7.33
N SER A 67 9.19 2.54 -7.41
CA SER A 67 8.65 1.89 -8.60
C SER A 67 7.20 2.31 -8.86
N PHE A 68 6.40 2.52 -7.82
CA PHE A 68 5.01 2.94 -7.92
C PHE A 68 4.84 4.34 -8.52
N MET A 69 5.81 5.24 -8.31
CA MET A 69 5.80 6.58 -8.92
C MET A 69 5.85 6.53 -10.45
N ALA A 70 6.50 5.51 -11.03
CA ALA A 70 6.63 5.35 -12.48
C ALA A 70 5.37 4.74 -13.16
N VAL A 71 4.31 4.43 -12.40
CA VAL A 71 3.14 3.72 -12.90
C VAL A 71 2.06 4.68 -13.42
N HIS A 72 1.98 4.81 -14.74
CA HIS A 72 1.00 5.66 -15.42
C HIS A 72 -0.20 4.90 -15.99
N LYS A 73 -0.05 3.61 -16.35
CA LYS A 73 -1.14 2.79 -16.93
C LYS A 73 -2.11 2.29 -15.86
N LYS A 74 -3.42 2.36 -16.12
CA LYS A 74 -4.48 1.98 -15.15
C LYS A 74 -4.41 0.52 -14.69
N SER A 75 -4.22 -0.43 -15.61
CA SER A 75 -4.10 -1.86 -15.27
C SER A 75 -2.88 -2.14 -14.39
N HIS A 76 -1.76 -1.53 -14.73
CA HIS A 76 -0.53 -1.62 -13.93
C HIS A 76 -0.75 -1.00 -12.55
N PHE A 77 -1.43 0.15 -12.46
CA PHE A 77 -1.71 0.79 -11.17
C PHE A 77 -2.44 -0.15 -10.21
N ILE A 78 -3.49 -0.83 -10.68
CA ILE A 78 -4.24 -1.80 -9.86
C ILE A 78 -3.34 -2.95 -9.43
N PHE A 79 -2.62 -3.57 -10.37
CA PHE A 79 -1.70 -4.67 -10.07
C PHE A 79 -0.66 -4.27 -9.02
N TRP A 80 0.04 -3.17 -9.25
CA TRP A 80 1.05 -2.65 -8.33
C TRP A 80 0.44 -2.30 -6.97
N SER A 81 -0.76 -1.75 -6.92
CA SER A 81 -1.44 -1.41 -5.66
C SER A 81 -1.78 -2.65 -4.84
N THR A 82 -2.29 -3.70 -5.49
CA THR A 82 -2.59 -4.99 -4.83
C THR A 82 -1.32 -5.65 -4.33
N SER A 83 -0.25 -5.68 -5.13
CA SER A 83 1.04 -6.20 -4.71
C SER A 83 1.63 -5.41 -3.53
N TYR A 84 1.42 -4.08 -3.51
CA TYR A 84 1.87 -3.24 -2.43
C TYR A 84 1.06 -3.44 -1.14
N LEU A 85 -0.25 -3.66 -1.25
CA LEU A 85 -1.09 -4.09 -0.13
C LEU A 85 -0.61 -5.43 0.43
N LEU A 86 -0.32 -6.40 -0.42
CA LEU A 86 0.20 -7.71 -0.01
C LEU A 86 1.55 -7.59 0.70
N LEU A 87 2.46 -6.77 0.18
CA LEU A 87 3.74 -6.48 0.84
C LEU A 87 3.49 -5.92 2.24
N SER A 88 2.64 -4.91 2.36
CA SER A 88 2.34 -4.26 3.64
C SER A 88 1.67 -5.21 4.63
N GLY A 89 0.68 -5.99 4.18
CA GLY A 89 0.02 -7.00 5.00
C GLY A 89 0.99 -8.08 5.48
N THR A 90 1.87 -8.55 4.59
CA THR A 90 2.90 -9.54 4.95
C THR A 90 3.92 -8.97 5.93
N SER A 91 4.36 -7.72 5.75
CA SER A 91 5.25 -7.05 6.72
C SER A 91 4.62 -6.93 8.11
N LEU A 92 3.34 -6.56 8.19
CA LEU A 92 2.62 -6.47 9.46
C LEU A 92 2.41 -7.85 10.10
N LEU A 93 2.00 -8.85 9.32
CA LEU A 93 1.85 -10.22 9.80
C LEU A 93 3.18 -10.79 10.31
N PHE A 94 4.30 -10.50 9.64
CA PHE A 94 5.61 -10.90 10.09
C PHE A 94 6.03 -10.19 11.38
N TYR A 95 5.73 -8.89 11.50
CA TYR A 95 6.01 -8.12 12.71
C TYR A 95 5.26 -8.68 13.93
N PHE A 96 3.94 -8.88 13.80
CA PHE A 96 3.06 -9.42 14.83
C PHE A 96 3.03 -10.95 14.88
N TYR A 97 3.93 -11.64 14.18
CA TYR A 97 3.88 -13.10 14.08
C TYR A 97 3.88 -13.77 15.45
N GLU A 98 4.72 -13.31 16.37
CA GLU A 98 4.80 -13.87 17.72
C GLU A 98 3.56 -13.54 18.57
N ASP A 99 2.99 -12.34 18.40
CA ASP A 99 1.78 -11.91 19.13
C ASP A 99 0.51 -12.60 18.63
N LEU A 100 0.50 -13.16 17.40
CA LEU A 100 -0.65 -13.85 16.81
C LEU A 100 -0.84 -15.29 17.31
N PHE A 101 0.21 -15.92 17.85
CA PHE A 101 0.19 -17.32 18.30
C PHE A 101 0.34 -17.47 19.83
N ILE A 102 0.35 -16.36 20.57
CA ILE A 102 0.22 -16.29 22.03
C ILE A 102 -1.26 -16.16 22.41
#